data_AF-A0A6L9J697-F1
#
_entry.id   AF-A0A6L9J697-F1
#
_cell.length_a   1.000
_cell.length_b   1.000
_cell.length_c   1.000
_cell.angle_alpha   90.00
_cell.angle_beta   90.00
_cell.angle_gamma   90.00
#
_symmetry.space_group_name_H-M   'P 1'
#
loop_
_entity.id
_entity.type
_entity.pdbx_description
1 polymer ?
#
loop_
_entity_poly.entity_id
_entity_poly.type
_entity_poly.pdbx_seq_one_letter_code
_entity_poly.pdbx_strand_id
1 'polypeptide(L)'
;MTAYPIPAQTIRIENMVVNSRFIATVGRADTVDEAKAFIRAVREEMPDASHHVHAFKVGYGGSVIEGMTDDGEPSGTSGPPVLAVLRGTDVGDIVIVITRYFGGTKLGTGGLVRAYGGTAKIALEQVPVELKIEKRYIGITVAYSLFERLRLLLDEYRGEIDSEEFDAEVTVYATIPVDQLDGLSDALRELTAGQVTPIILEDA
;
A
#
# COMPACT_ATOMS: atom_id res chain seq x y z
N MET A 1 -0.61 -10.06 8.36
CA MET A 1 -1.87 -9.99 7.58
C MET A 1 -1.46 -10.20 6.13
N THR A 2 -2.20 -11.04 5.43
CA THR A 2 -1.94 -11.56 4.08
C THR A 2 -1.85 -10.45 3.04
N ALA A 3 -1.14 -10.71 1.94
CA ALA A 3 -0.89 -9.75 0.87
C ALA A 3 -2.12 -8.95 0.46
N TYR A 4 -1.98 -7.64 0.20
CA TYR A 4 -3.07 -6.76 -0.20
C TYR A 4 -2.69 -5.84 -1.35
N PRO A 5 -3.65 -5.39 -2.18
CA PRO A 5 -3.33 -4.54 -3.31
C PRO A 5 -3.00 -3.11 -2.88
N ILE A 6 -1.97 -2.54 -3.49
CA ILE A 6 -1.50 -1.16 -3.32
C ILE A 6 -1.29 -0.52 -4.70
N PRO A 7 -1.30 0.81 -4.84
CA PRO A 7 -0.99 1.45 -6.12
C PRO A 7 0.43 1.10 -6.61
N ALA A 8 0.54 0.54 -7.81
CA ALA A 8 1.83 0.15 -8.39
C ALA A 8 2.62 1.34 -8.95
N GLN A 9 1.93 2.43 -9.30
CA GLN A 9 2.54 3.67 -9.75
C GLN A 9 1.61 4.85 -9.49
N THR A 10 2.18 6.06 -9.54
CA THR A 10 1.37 7.29 -9.52
C THR A 10 0.71 7.48 -10.88
N ILE A 11 -0.60 7.76 -10.87
CA ILE A 11 -1.36 8.11 -12.07
C ILE A 11 -2.03 9.47 -11.92
N ARG A 12 -2.32 10.10 -13.06
CA ARG A 12 -3.07 11.35 -13.12
C ARG A 12 -4.17 11.23 -14.17
N ILE A 13 -5.39 11.53 -13.77
CA ILE A 13 -6.55 11.58 -14.66
C ILE A 13 -7.21 12.96 -14.60
N GLU A 14 -7.83 13.36 -15.71
CA GLU A 14 -8.59 14.60 -15.80
C GLU A 14 -10.07 14.30 -16.06
N ASN A 15 -10.95 15.03 -15.39
CA ASN A 15 -12.38 14.98 -15.57
C ASN A 15 -12.97 16.40 -15.62
N MET A 16 -13.83 16.65 -16.61
CA MET A 16 -14.48 17.95 -16.81
C MET A 16 -15.94 17.89 -16.36
N VAL A 17 -16.33 18.77 -15.43
CA VAL A 17 -17.70 18.83 -14.89
C VAL A 17 -18.19 20.27 -14.87
N VAL A 18 -19.21 20.57 -15.69
CA VAL A 18 -19.83 21.92 -15.81
C VAL A 18 -18.76 23.02 -15.88
N ASN A 19 -17.84 22.88 -16.83
CA ASN A 19 -16.68 23.74 -17.10
C ASN A 19 -15.58 23.77 -16.04
N SER A 20 -15.77 23.15 -14.87
CA SER A 20 -14.69 23.00 -13.89
C SER A 20 -13.83 21.79 -14.25
N ARG A 21 -12.50 21.94 -14.13
CA ARG A 21 -11.53 20.88 -14.37
C ARG A 21 -11.12 20.23 -13.06
N PHE A 22 -11.24 18.91 -12.98
CA PHE A 22 -10.84 18.10 -11.83
C PHE A 22 -9.72 17.16 -12.25
N ILE A 23 -8.55 17.30 -11.62
CA ILE A 23 -7.38 16.46 -11.89
C ILE A 23 -7.14 15.59 -10.66
N ALA A 24 -7.45 14.30 -10.75
CA ALA A 24 -7.11 13.35 -9.70
C ALA A 24 -5.69 12.83 -9.91
N THR A 25 -4.84 13.03 -8.91
CA THR A 25 -3.53 12.40 -8.81
C THR A 25 -3.59 11.35 -7.72
N VAL A 26 -3.38 10.09 -8.07
CA VAL A 26 -3.45 8.93 -7.16
C VAL A 26 -2.07 8.30 -7.07
N GLY A 27 -1.64 7.95 -5.87
CA GLY A 27 -0.35 7.28 -5.64
C GLY A 27 -0.33 6.44 -4.37
N ARG A 28 0.81 5.81 -4.12
CA ARG A 28 1.08 5.01 -2.93
C ARG A 28 1.57 5.89 -1.78
N ALA A 29 1.14 5.56 -0.57
CA ALA A 29 1.67 6.10 0.67
C ALA A 29 1.60 5.03 1.77
N ASP A 30 2.76 4.49 2.17
CA ASP A 30 2.87 3.45 3.19
C ASP A 30 2.77 4.02 4.60
N THR A 31 2.96 5.33 4.75
CA THR A 31 2.87 6.05 6.00
C THR A 31 2.04 7.33 5.87
N VAL A 32 1.55 7.83 7.00
CA VAL A 32 0.84 9.13 7.04
C VAL A 32 1.74 10.27 6.58
N ASP A 33 3.04 10.21 6.87
CA ASP A 33 3.98 11.26 6.49
C ASP A 33 4.33 11.21 4.99
N GLU A 34 4.38 10.03 4.39
CA GLU A 34 4.43 9.87 2.93
C GLU A 34 3.16 10.42 2.27
N ALA A 35 1.97 10.15 2.82
CA ALA A 35 0.72 10.70 2.29
C ALA A 35 0.76 12.24 2.33
N LYS A 36 1.20 12.84 3.44
CA LYS A 36 1.38 14.29 3.55
C LYS A 36 2.43 14.83 2.57
N ALA A 37 3.52 14.11 2.35
CA ALA A 37 4.56 14.51 1.40
C ALA A 37 4.02 14.52 -0.03
N PHE A 38 3.28 13.48 -0.41
CA PHE A 38 2.59 13.40 -1.70
C PHE A 38 1.62 14.56 -1.91
N ILE A 39 0.80 14.87 -0.90
CA ILE A 39 -0.15 16.00 -0.95
C ILE A 39 0.58 17.33 -1.17
N ARG A 40 1.70 17.57 -0.46
CA ARG A 40 2.50 18.79 -0.64
C ARG A 40 3.06 18.87 -2.06
N ALA A 41 3.65 17.79 -2.57
CA ALA A 41 4.21 17.75 -3.92
C ALA A 41 3.16 18.10 -4.99
N VAL A 42 1.95 17.51 -4.92
CA VAL A 42 0.88 17.82 -5.88
C VAL A 42 0.43 19.28 -5.79
N ARG A 43 0.40 19.87 -4.59
CA ARG A 43 0.06 21.28 -4.39
C ARG A 43 1.14 22.22 -4.94
N GLU A 44 2.41 21.86 -4.77
CA GLU A 44 3.55 22.61 -5.32
C GLU A 44 3.60 22.55 -6.86
N GLU A 45 3.17 21.45 -7.47
CA GLU A 45 3.07 21.30 -8.93
C GLU A 45 1.95 22.16 -9.56
N MET A 46 0.88 22.45 -8.82
CA MET A 46 -0.31 23.14 -9.33
C MET A 46 -0.76 24.28 -8.40
N PRO A 47 0.12 25.28 -8.14
CA PRO A 47 -0.12 26.31 -7.12
C PRO A 47 -1.23 27.30 -7.47
N ASP A 48 -1.65 27.35 -8.74
CA ASP A 48 -2.70 28.22 -9.27
C ASP A 48 -4.10 27.58 -9.24
N ALA A 49 -4.20 26.34 -8.76
CA ALA A 49 -5.48 25.66 -8.61
C ALA A 49 -6.37 26.32 -7.53
N SER A 50 -7.68 26.14 -7.68
CA SER A 50 -8.65 26.67 -6.72
C SER A 50 -8.65 25.88 -5.40
N HIS A 51 -8.55 24.56 -5.48
CA HIS A 51 -8.59 23.64 -4.34
C HIS A 51 -7.76 22.37 -4.63
N HIS A 52 -7.17 21.79 -3.60
CA HIS A 52 -6.48 20.50 -3.56
C HIS A 52 -7.13 19.61 -2.48
N VAL A 53 -8.35 19.17 -2.77
CA VAL A 53 -9.09 18.23 -1.93
C VAL A 53 -8.33 16.91 -1.94
N HIS A 54 -8.09 16.32 -0.78
CA HIS A 54 -7.38 15.05 -0.69
C HIS A 54 -8.03 14.10 0.28
N ALA A 55 -7.75 12.82 0.09
CA ALA A 55 -8.00 11.77 1.05
C ALA A 55 -6.90 10.70 0.96
N PHE A 56 -6.67 9.98 2.04
CA PHE A 56 -5.76 8.84 2.05
C PHE A 56 -6.27 7.73 2.98
N LYS A 57 -5.79 6.51 2.70
CA LYS A 57 -5.98 5.30 3.49
C LYS A 57 -4.63 4.60 3.60
N VAL A 58 -3.98 4.70 4.76
CA VAL A 58 -2.69 4.06 5.06
C VAL A 58 -2.95 2.80 5.88
N GLY A 59 -2.38 1.68 5.45
CA GLY A 59 -2.64 0.35 5.98
C GLY A 59 -3.77 -0.38 5.27
N TYR A 60 -4.10 -1.55 5.81
CA TYR A 60 -5.11 -2.46 5.26
C TYR A 60 -5.83 -3.24 6.37
N GLY A 61 -7.07 -3.64 6.10
CA GLY A 61 -7.84 -4.47 7.04
C GLY A 61 -8.15 -3.81 8.37
N GLY A 62 -7.73 -4.45 9.48
CA GLY A 62 -8.06 -4.02 10.84
C GLY A 62 -7.22 -2.86 11.38
N SER A 63 -6.19 -2.43 10.67
CA SER A 63 -5.29 -1.35 11.07
C SER A 63 -5.13 -0.37 9.92
N VAL A 64 -6.05 0.59 9.86
CA VAL A 64 -6.13 1.59 8.80
C VAL A 64 -6.18 2.98 9.42
N ILE A 65 -5.34 3.88 8.93
CA ILE A 65 -5.35 5.30 9.28
C ILE A 65 -5.85 6.08 8.07
N GLU A 66 -6.86 6.91 8.28
CA GLU A 66 -7.49 7.70 7.23
C GLU A 66 -7.36 9.19 7.52
N GLY A 67 -7.29 9.99 6.46
CA GLY A 67 -7.35 11.44 6.54
C GLY A 67 -7.96 12.03 5.28
N MET A 68 -8.56 13.21 5.42
CA MET A 68 -9.15 13.96 4.30
C MET A 68 -9.21 15.45 4.61
N THR A 69 -9.38 16.26 3.57
CA THR A 69 -9.69 17.70 3.68
C THR A 69 -10.71 18.11 2.62
N ASP A 70 -11.47 19.15 2.89
CA ASP A 70 -12.25 19.86 1.86
C ASP A 70 -11.46 21.01 1.20
N ASP A 71 -10.26 21.36 1.70
CA ASP A 71 -9.38 22.42 1.18
C ASP A 71 -10.08 23.75 0.78
N GLY A 72 -11.04 24.21 1.58
CA GLY A 72 -11.78 25.45 1.34
C GLY A 72 -13.03 25.30 0.48
N GLU A 73 -13.33 24.10 -0.04
CA GLU A 73 -14.68 23.78 -0.54
C GLU A 73 -15.69 23.81 0.62
N PRO A 74 -17.00 23.94 0.32
CA PRO A 74 -18.05 23.81 1.32
C PRO A 74 -17.89 22.51 2.11
N SER A 75 -17.92 22.62 3.44
CA SER A 75 -17.70 21.50 4.36
C SER A 75 -18.57 20.30 3.99
N GLY A 76 -17.95 19.13 3.91
CA GLY A 76 -18.62 17.86 3.66
C GLY A 76 -18.92 17.56 2.20
N THR A 77 -18.56 18.44 1.26
CA THR A 77 -18.95 18.31 -0.15
C THR A 77 -17.87 17.74 -1.06
N SER A 78 -16.65 17.54 -0.55
CA SER A 78 -15.52 17.13 -1.38
C SER A 78 -14.65 16.04 -0.74
N GLY A 79 -14.01 16.29 0.40
CA GLY A 79 -13.17 15.33 1.12
C GLY A 79 -13.94 14.04 1.47
N PRO A 80 -15.12 14.11 2.12
CA PRO A 80 -15.85 12.90 2.50
C PRO A 80 -16.31 12.04 1.32
N PRO A 81 -16.84 12.60 0.21
CA PRO A 81 -17.09 11.82 -1.00
C PRO A 81 -15.85 11.08 -1.55
N VAL A 82 -14.67 11.69 -1.51
CA VAL A 82 -13.42 11.06 -1.97
C VAL A 82 -13.00 9.95 -1.02
N LEU A 83 -13.04 10.19 0.29
CA LEU A 83 -12.72 9.17 1.29
C LEU A 83 -13.71 7.99 1.24
N ALA A 84 -15.00 8.25 1.01
CA ALA A 84 -15.99 7.19 0.84
C ALA A 84 -15.66 6.26 -0.35
N VAL A 85 -15.11 6.81 -1.43
CA VAL A 85 -14.64 6.02 -2.58
C VAL A 85 -13.40 5.20 -2.22
N LEU A 86 -12.43 5.76 -1.48
CA LEU A 86 -11.27 5.02 -0.96
C LEU A 86 -11.65 3.88 0.01
N ARG A 87 -12.71 4.09 0.81
CA ARG A 87 -13.24 3.06 1.72
C ARG A 87 -13.93 1.92 0.98
N GLY A 88 -14.52 2.21 -0.18
CA GLY A 88 -15.17 1.21 -1.02
C GLY A 88 -14.22 0.34 -1.85
N THR A 89 -12.93 0.68 -1.91
CA THR A 89 -11.91 -0.11 -2.61
C THR A 89 -11.15 -1.03 -1.66
N ASP A 90 -10.72 -2.17 -2.20
CA ASP A 90 -9.83 -3.12 -1.54
C ASP A 90 -8.35 -2.68 -1.57
N VAL A 91 -8.03 -1.53 -2.16
CA VAL A 91 -6.65 -1.04 -2.25
C VAL A 91 -6.23 -0.33 -0.96
N GLY A 92 -5.12 -0.76 -0.35
CA GLY A 92 -4.46 -0.13 0.80
C GLY A 92 -3.38 0.87 0.39
N ASP A 93 -2.77 1.51 1.39
CA ASP A 93 -1.63 2.44 1.23
C ASP A 93 -1.77 3.42 0.07
N ILE A 94 -2.92 4.09 0.00
CA ILE A 94 -3.34 4.90 -1.13
C ILE A 94 -3.60 6.33 -0.70
N VAL A 95 -3.13 7.27 -1.51
CA VAL A 95 -3.40 8.70 -1.39
C VAL A 95 -3.95 9.23 -2.71
N ILE A 96 -4.95 10.10 -2.63
CA ILE A 96 -5.52 10.80 -3.78
C ILE A 96 -5.62 12.30 -3.47
N VAL A 97 -5.21 13.12 -4.43
CA VAL A 97 -5.40 14.56 -4.44
C VAL A 97 -6.19 14.93 -5.69
N ILE A 98 -7.37 15.51 -5.51
CA ILE A 98 -8.18 16.09 -6.58
C ILE A 98 -7.95 17.59 -6.60
N THR A 99 -7.20 18.01 -7.61
CA THR A 99 -6.91 19.41 -7.89
C THR A 99 -8.00 19.99 -8.78
N ARG A 100 -8.67 21.04 -8.31
CA ARG A 100 -9.79 21.67 -9.01
C ARG A 100 -9.40 23.04 -9.54
N TYR A 101 -9.71 23.28 -10.81
CA TYR A 101 -9.75 24.62 -11.41
C TYR A 101 -11.21 25.02 -11.63
N PHE A 102 -11.64 26.13 -11.00
CA PHE A 102 -13.00 26.61 -11.10
C PHE A 102 -13.33 27.13 -12.51
N GLY A 103 -14.41 26.60 -13.10
CA GLY A 103 -14.85 26.93 -14.46
C GLY A 103 -15.84 28.10 -14.59
N GLY A 104 -15.97 28.96 -13.58
CA GLY A 104 -16.91 30.10 -13.60
C GLY A 104 -18.36 29.77 -13.25
N THR A 105 -18.76 28.49 -13.25
CA THR A 105 -20.12 28.04 -12.89
C THR A 105 -20.12 27.23 -11.60
N LYS A 106 -20.94 27.64 -10.64
CA LYS A 106 -21.09 26.93 -9.35
C LYS A 106 -21.86 25.62 -9.55
N LEU A 107 -21.34 24.54 -8.97
CA LEU A 107 -21.94 23.20 -9.03
C LEU A 107 -23.05 22.97 -7.97
N GLY A 108 -23.08 23.79 -6.91
CA GLY A 108 -23.88 23.54 -5.72
C GLY A 108 -23.41 22.31 -4.93
N THR A 109 -23.92 22.13 -3.71
CA THR A 109 -23.51 21.06 -2.78
C THR A 109 -23.58 19.68 -3.40
N GLY A 110 -24.73 19.30 -4.00
CA GLY A 110 -24.89 17.99 -4.61
C GLY A 110 -24.07 17.80 -5.89
N GLY A 111 -23.76 18.88 -6.61
CA GLY A 111 -22.90 18.83 -7.78
C GLY A 111 -21.43 18.60 -7.40
N LEU A 112 -20.95 19.24 -6.33
CA LEU A 112 -19.59 19.01 -5.79
C LEU A 112 -19.42 17.58 -5.31
N VAL A 113 -20.37 17.06 -4.53
CA VAL A 113 -20.34 15.68 -4.04
C VAL A 113 -20.21 14.69 -5.19
N ARG A 114 -21.02 14.86 -6.25
CA ARG A 114 -20.96 13.99 -7.44
C ARG A 114 -19.67 14.19 -8.24
N ALA A 115 -19.17 15.42 -8.37
CA ALA A 115 -17.96 15.70 -9.12
C ALA A 115 -16.72 15.10 -8.46
N TYR A 116 -16.53 15.31 -7.15
CA TYR A 116 -15.38 14.79 -6.40
C TYR A 116 -15.43 13.26 -6.27
N GLY A 117 -16.56 12.71 -5.82
CA GLY A 117 -16.73 11.26 -5.73
C GLY A 117 -16.63 10.56 -7.08
N GLY A 118 -17.22 11.14 -8.13
CA GLY A 118 -17.14 10.63 -9.50
C GLY A 118 -15.71 10.64 -10.04
N THR A 119 -14.97 11.74 -9.86
CA THR A 119 -13.57 11.83 -10.30
C THR A 119 -12.69 10.84 -9.54
N ALA A 120 -12.87 10.69 -8.23
CA ALA A 120 -12.16 9.69 -7.44
C ALA A 120 -12.44 8.27 -7.96
N LYS A 121 -13.70 7.96 -8.27
CA LYS A 121 -14.09 6.64 -8.80
C LYS A 121 -13.41 6.33 -10.13
N ILE A 122 -13.44 7.28 -11.08
CA ILE A 122 -12.78 7.12 -12.39
C ILE A 122 -11.27 6.91 -12.21
N ALA A 123 -10.66 7.56 -11.22
CA ALA A 123 -9.23 7.41 -10.94
C ALA A 123 -8.91 6.01 -10.39
N LEU A 124 -9.70 5.53 -9.42
CA LEU A 124 -9.51 4.21 -8.84
C LEU A 124 -9.80 3.06 -9.81
N GLU A 125 -10.65 3.27 -10.82
CA GLU A 125 -10.86 2.28 -11.89
C GLU A 125 -9.65 2.13 -12.82
N GLN A 126 -8.74 3.12 -12.83
CA GLN A 126 -7.58 3.17 -13.73
C GLN A 126 -6.24 2.98 -13.03
N VAL A 127 -6.21 3.00 -11.69
CA VAL A 127 -4.95 2.85 -10.94
C VAL A 127 -4.48 1.39 -11.06
N PRO A 128 -3.29 1.14 -11.63
CA PRO A 128 -2.73 -0.20 -11.62
C PRO A 128 -2.33 -0.56 -10.18
N VAL A 129 -2.53 -1.82 -9.81
CA VAL A 129 -2.25 -2.32 -8.46
C VAL A 129 -1.23 -3.44 -8.48
N GLU A 130 -0.44 -3.51 -7.43
CA GLU A 130 0.46 -4.62 -7.13
C GLU A 130 0.18 -5.14 -5.71
N LEU A 131 0.64 -6.35 -5.39
CA LEU A 131 0.45 -6.93 -4.07
C LEU A 131 1.58 -6.54 -3.13
N LYS A 132 1.25 -5.88 -2.02
CA LYS A 132 2.16 -5.69 -0.88
C LYS A 132 2.15 -6.94 -0.03
N ILE A 133 3.29 -7.62 0.06
CA ILE A 133 3.49 -8.83 0.87
C ILE A 133 4.29 -8.44 2.11
N GLU A 134 3.72 -8.66 3.29
CA GLU A 134 4.46 -8.53 4.54
C GLU A 134 5.46 -9.69 4.65
N LYS A 135 6.75 -9.37 4.78
CA LYS A 135 7.81 -10.36 4.94
C LYS A 135 8.43 -10.30 6.34
N ARG A 136 9.16 -11.34 6.73
CA ARG A 136 9.98 -11.42 7.96
C ARG A 136 11.37 -11.92 7.61
N TYR A 137 12.36 -11.33 8.25
CA TYR A 137 13.72 -11.84 8.24
C TYR A 137 13.86 -12.95 9.28
N ILE A 138 14.42 -14.08 8.87
CA ILE A 138 14.56 -15.28 9.70
C ILE A 138 15.97 -15.86 9.60
N GLY A 139 16.42 -16.48 10.69
CA GLY A 139 17.64 -17.29 10.75
C GLY A 139 17.30 -18.76 11.02
N ILE A 140 17.91 -19.67 10.27
CA ILE A 140 17.75 -21.12 10.42
C ILE A 140 19.13 -21.77 10.45
N THR A 141 19.44 -22.52 11.51
CA THR A 141 20.70 -23.27 11.61
C THR A 141 20.43 -24.77 11.46
N VAL A 142 21.16 -25.42 10.56
CA VAL A 142 21.04 -26.87 10.28
C VAL A 142 22.41 -27.51 10.07
N ALA A 143 22.51 -28.82 10.32
CA ALA A 143 23.66 -29.62 9.91
C ALA A 143 23.82 -29.62 8.37
N TYR A 144 25.06 -29.73 7.89
CA TYR A 144 25.40 -29.76 6.46
C TYR A 144 24.61 -30.78 5.64
N SER A 145 24.25 -31.92 6.23
CA SER A 145 23.46 -32.96 5.56
C SER A 145 22.02 -32.55 5.23
N LEU A 146 21.51 -31.50 5.87
CA LEU A 146 20.16 -30.96 5.67
C LEU A 146 20.15 -29.66 4.87
N PHE A 147 21.31 -29.05 4.61
CA PHE A 147 21.42 -27.74 3.98
C PHE A 147 20.70 -27.65 2.62
N GLU A 148 20.98 -28.58 1.70
CA GLU A 148 20.30 -28.60 0.39
C GLU A 148 18.79 -28.80 0.50
N ARG A 149 18.34 -29.59 1.50
CA ARG A 149 16.90 -29.80 1.74
C ARG A 149 16.24 -28.54 2.31
N LEU A 150 16.95 -27.81 3.17
CA LEU A 150 16.51 -26.51 3.67
C LEU A 150 16.38 -25.49 2.53
N ARG A 151 17.32 -25.44 1.58
CA ARG A 151 17.24 -24.53 0.43
C ARG A 151 15.98 -24.78 -0.41
N LEU A 152 15.72 -26.06 -0.73
CA LEU A 152 14.51 -26.46 -1.46
C LEU A 152 13.24 -26.12 -0.69
N LEU A 153 13.26 -26.32 0.63
CA LEU A 153 12.13 -25.98 1.48
C LEU A 153 11.87 -24.47 1.53
N LEU A 154 12.92 -23.65 1.65
CA LEU A 154 12.78 -22.20 1.59
C LEU A 154 12.17 -21.76 0.25
N ASP A 155 12.62 -22.31 -0.87
CA ASP A 155 12.05 -22.01 -2.20
C ASP A 155 10.56 -22.40 -2.31
N GLU A 156 10.19 -23.59 -1.82
CA GLU A 156 8.79 -24.06 -1.79
C GLU A 156 7.86 -23.10 -1.03
N TYR A 157 8.36 -22.52 0.07
CA TYR A 157 7.65 -21.56 0.89
C TYR A 157 7.93 -20.09 0.52
N ARG A 158 8.47 -19.85 -0.68
CA ARG A 158 8.73 -18.51 -1.25
C ARG A 158 9.69 -17.66 -0.40
N GLY A 159 10.57 -18.31 0.34
CA GLY A 159 11.68 -17.69 1.05
C GLY A 159 12.80 -17.31 0.08
N GLU A 160 13.31 -16.11 0.23
CA GLU A 160 14.47 -15.60 -0.50
C GLU A 160 15.68 -15.70 0.43
N ILE A 161 16.71 -16.47 0.05
CA ILE A 161 17.95 -16.57 0.84
C ILE A 161 18.75 -15.29 0.66
N ASP A 162 19.01 -14.60 1.78
CA ASP A 162 19.78 -13.35 1.82
C ASP A 162 21.27 -13.62 2.03
N SER A 163 21.61 -14.56 2.93
CA SER A 163 23.00 -14.97 3.17
C SER A 163 23.11 -16.35 3.82
N GLU A 164 24.31 -16.93 3.75
CA GLU A 164 24.64 -18.26 4.25
C GLU A 164 25.97 -18.19 5.00
N GLU A 165 26.00 -18.68 6.24
CA GLU A 165 27.19 -18.78 7.08
C GLU A 165 27.56 -20.24 7.31
N PHE A 166 28.82 -20.59 7.05
CA PHE A 166 29.34 -21.95 7.13
C PHE A 166 30.35 -22.05 8.27
N ASP A 167 29.94 -22.64 9.39
CA ASP A 167 30.80 -22.96 10.53
C ASP A 167 30.67 -24.47 10.86
N ALA A 168 30.60 -24.86 12.14
CA ALA A 168 30.30 -26.22 12.56
C ALA A 168 28.94 -26.72 12.04
N GLU A 169 27.97 -25.81 11.92
CA GLU A 169 26.68 -25.98 11.24
C GLU A 169 26.51 -24.85 10.21
N VAL A 170 25.49 -24.99 9.36
CA VAL A 170 25.16 -23.97 8.36
C VAL A 170 24.00 -23.13 8.86
N THR A 171 24.19 -21.81 8.93
CA THR A 171 23.13 -20.86 9.22
C THR A 171 22.69 -20.17 7.93
N VAL A 172 21.41 -20.25 7.62
CA VAL A 172 20.79 -19.58 6.48
C VAL A 172 19.95 -18.43 7.00
N TYR A 173 20.20 -17.25 6.47
CA TYR A 173 19.38 -16.07 6.67
C TYR A 173 18.51 -15.86 5.44
N ALA A 174 17.22 -15.69 5.66
CA ALA A 174 16.26 -15.57 4.57
C ALA A 174 15.12 -14.63 4.92
N THR A 175 14.52 -14.06 3.88
CA THR A 175 13.33 -13.23 3.98
C THR A 175 12.14 -14.04 3.46
N ILE A 176 11.11 -14.22 4.29
CA ILE A 176 9.94 -15.05 3.98
C ILE A 176 8.63 -14.28 4.13
N PRO A 177 7.62 -14.50 3.25
CA PRO A 177 6.27 -14.00 3.48
C PRO A 177 5.71 -14.48 4.83
N VAL A 178 5.10 -13.56 5.58
CA VAL A 178 4.53 -13.85 6.91
C VAL A 178 3.51 -15.00 6.86
N ASP A 179 2.74 -15.09 5.78
CA ASP A 179 1.72 -16.12 5.59
C ASP A 179 2.29 -17.51 5.28
N GLN A 180 3.58 -17.61 4.95
CA GLN A 180 4.28 -18.87 4.74
C GLN A 180 5.07 -19.34 5.97
N LEU A 181 5.28 -18.46 6.96
CA LEU A 181 6.14 -18.73 8.11
C LEU A 181 5.69 -19.93 8.95
N ASP A 182 4.38 -20.05 9.21
CA ASP A 182 3.83 -21.17 10.00
C ASP A 182 4.02 -22.50 9.24
N GLY A 183 3.73 -22.51 7.94
CA GLY A 183 3.90 -23.68 7.09
C GLY A 183 5.37 -24.12 6.97
N LEU A 184 6.28 -23.17 6.77
CA LEU A 184 7.72 -23.43 6.79
C LEU A 184 8.15 -24.02 8.13
N SER A 185 7.67 -23.46 9.24
CA SER A 185 8.02 -23.90 10.59
C SER A 185 7.61 -25.35 10.85
N ASP A 186 6.42 -25.75 10.39
CA ASP A 186 5.95 -27.13 10.51
C ASP A 186 6.76 -28.10 9.63
N ALA A 187 7.02 -27.74 8.38
CA ALA A 187 7.83 -28.58 7.48
C ALA A 187 9.29 -28.70 7.94
N LEU A 188 9.86 -27.64 8.51
CA LEU A 188 11.22 -27.67 9.07
C LEU A 188 11.31 -28.58 10.30
N ARG A 189 10.28 -28.59 11.15
CA ARG A 189 10.19 -29.54 12.26
C ARG A 189 10.12 -30.98 11.76
N GLU A 190 9.35 -31.26 10.71
CA GLU A 190 9.31 -32.60 10.11
C GLU A 190 10.68 -33.01 9.54
N LEU A 191 11.33 -32.11 8.79
CA LEU A 191 12.65 -32.34 8.21
C LEU A 191 13.74 -32.63 9.25
N THR A 192 13.64 -32.00 10.42
CA THR A 192 14.67 -32.02 11.47
C THR A 192 14.29 -32.87 12.67
N ALA A 193 13.23 -33.69 12.57
CA ALA A 193 12.69 -34.47 13.70
C ALA A 193 12.41 -33.61 14.95
N GLY A 194 11.96 -32.37 14.74
CA GLY A 194 11.56 -31.39 15.76
C GLY A 194 12.72 -30.59 16.36
N GLN A 195 13.94 -30.72 15.85
CA GLN A 195 15.12 -30.10 16.45
C GLN A 195 15.33 -28.63 16.06
N VAL A 196 14.77 -28.20 14.92
CA VAL A 196 15.01 -26.86 14.38
C VAL A 196 13.69 -26.12 14.14
N THR A 197 13.68 -24.84 14.49
CA THR A 197 12.61 -23.88 14.17
C THR A 197 13.22 -22.58 13.66
N PRO A 198 12.55 -21.85 12.75
CA PRO A 198 13.02 -20.53 12.33
C PRO A 198 13.07 -19.56 13.51
N ILE A 199 14.13 -18.77 13.60
CA ILE A 199 14.24 -17.66 14.55
C ILE A 199 13.89 -16.39 13.79
N ILE A 200 12.85 -15.68 14.22
CA ILE A 200 12.52 -14.36 13.68
C ILE A 200 13.57 -13.37 14.18
N LEU A 201 14.19 -12.66 13.24
CA LEU A 201 15.17 -11.63 13.51
C LEU A 201 14.48 -10.27 13.34
N GLU A 202 14.81 -9.30 14.18
CA GLU A 202 14.43 -7.91 13.89
C GLU A 202 15.29 -7.44 12.71
N ASP A 203 14.67 -6.75 11.74
CA ASP A 203 15.40 -6.17 10.61
C ASP A 203 16.55 -5.31 11.16
N ALA A 204 17.78 -5.58 10.71
CA ALA A 204 18.98 -4.83 11.12
C ALA A 204 19.05 -3.44 10.49
#